data_AF-A0A8C7Y3L4-F1
#
_entry.id   AF-A0A8C7Y3L4-F1
#
_cell.length_a   1.000
_cell.length_b   1.000
_cell.length_c   1.000
_cell.angle_alpha   90.00
_cell.angle_beta   90.00
_cell.angle_gamma   90.00
#
_symmetry.space_group_name_H-M   'P 1'
#
loop_
_entity.id
_entity.type
_entity.pdbx_description
1 polymer ?
#
loop_
_entity_poly.entity_id
_entity_poly.type
_entity_poly.pdbx_seq_one_letter_code
_entity_poly.pdbx_strand_id
1 'polypeptide(L)'
;MGSPLRWCPLPSFLLLFGALLVTTPLLGSCHPAQMSARPGPVILERFNPNALGFNWRNLTCPLCKTLFTIVDIALLSDTNAERVARAVEEACIRLHLAEEVVCHEITELFRDDFIRALQESLLWPSEACALLVGPACGKFDIYAPWNITLPKGPKPPVTPPSPPKPGSPQSRVLFLTDVHWDREYQVGSAADCKEPLCCRNSSGTPSWRRRGAGYWGTYGKCDLPLRTVESLLENAARDGPWDWVYWTGDIPAHNIWSQTRDQQLMELTVISRLVHKHLGPNVTVYPAVGNHESTPVNSFPPPFIHGNRSSGWLYGAMAEEWAPWLPEPALKTLRYGGFYTVEIQPGLRVVSLNMNFCARENFWLMVNSTDPANQLQWLVHILQDSEEKGEKVHIIGHIPPGLCLGSWSWNYYHIINRYESTVTGQFFGHTHLDEFQMFYDEETMTRAVGVAFVAPSVTTYVNLNPGYRVYIVDGNYKGSSRLVLDHETYILNLTEVNRPEVLGNPVQDPKWTLLYRATEAYGLPTMFPSDYDLLLRTFISNDRVFQKFWYLRHKGHGSEVCKESCKTTILCFLQSGRSDQLEQCDLIHGFQGNMVRALRKTLC
;
A
#
# COMPACT_ATOMS: atom_id res chain seq x y z
N MET A 1 -54.27 -26.57 -19.02
CA MET A 1 -54.60 -25.58 -20.07
C MET A 1 -55.12 -24.36 -19.35
N GLY A 2 -54.55 -23.16 -19.32
CA GLY A 2 -53.41 -22.52 -19.98
C GLY A 2 -53.30 -21.14 -19.31
N SER A 3 -52.15 -20.81 -18.74
CA SER A 3 -51.90 -19.55 -18.02
C SER A 3 -51.64 -18.40 -19.00
N PRO A 4 -52.01 -17.14 -18.66
CA PRO A 4 -51.79 -16.00 -19.53
C PRO A 4 -50.34 -15.49 -19.44
N LEU A 5 -49.81 -15.10 -20.59
CA LEU A 5 -48.56 -14.38 -20.74
C LEU A 5 -48.60 -13.05 -19.97
N ARG A 6 -47.56 -12.78 -19.17
CA ARG A 6 -47.19 -11.42 -18.76
C ARG A 6 -45.92 -11.01 -19.49
N TRP A 7 -46.02 -9.86 -20.17
CA TRP A 7 -44.94 -9.19 -20.86
C TRP A 7 -43.98 -8.56 -19.85
N CYS A 8 -42.69 -8.89 -19.95
CA CYS A 8 -41.61 -8.18 -19.27
C CYS A 8 -41.27 -6.91 -20.07
N PRO A 9 -41.10 -5.74 -19.44
CA PRO A 9 -40.67 -4.54 -20.15
C PRO A 9 -39.19 -4.68 -20.56
N LEU A 10 -38.90 -4.44 -21.84
CA LEU A 10 -37.58 -4.49 -22.47
C LEU A 10 -36.42 -3.67 -21.82
N PRO A 11 -36.61 -2.62 -20.99
CA PRO A 11 -35.48 -1.88 -20.40
C PRO A 11 -34.68 -2.70 -19.39
N SER A 12 -35.33 -3.66 -18.70
CA SER A 12 -34.70 -4.49 -17.66
C SER A 12 -33.74 -5.54 -18.25
N PHE A 13 -33.96 -5.97 -19.48
CA PHE A 13 -33.14 -7.00 -20.14
C PHE A 13 -31.81 -6.46 -20.65
N LEU A 14 -31.74 -5.17 -21.03
CA LEU A 14 -30.49 -4.52 -21.45
C LEU A 14 -29.57 -4.17 -20.28
N LEU A 15 -30.13 -3.81 -19.12
CA LEU A 15 -29.37 -3.67 -17.87
C LEU A 15 -28.81 -5.02 -17.39
N LEU A 16 -29.59 -6.11 -17.54
CA LEU A 16 -29.16 -7.46 -17.21
C LEU A 16 -28.17 -8.06 -18.21
N PHE A 17 -28.28 -7.80 -19.52
CA PHE A 17 -27.29 -8.28 -20.50
C PHE A 17 -25.99 -7.46 -20.47
N GLY A 18 -26.07 -6.17 -20.16
CA GLY A 18 -24.91 -5.35 -19.82
C GLY A 18 -24.22 -5.85 -18.55
N ALA A 19 -24.99 -6.27 -17.53
CA ALA A 19 -24.45 -6.89 -16.33
C ALA A 19 -23.89 -8.30 -16.57
N LEU A 20 -24.55 -9.15 -17.37
CA LEU A 20 -24.12 -10.55 -17.60
C LEU A 20 -22.86 -10.69 -18.45
N LEU A 21 -22.56 -9.72 -19.32
CA LEU A 21 -21.26 -9.62 -20.00
C LEU A 21 -20.16 -9.07 -19.08
N VAL A 22 -20.54 -8.51 -17.92
CA VAL A 22 -19.63 -7.97 -16.89
C VAL A 22 -19.51 -8.93 -15.69
N THR A 23 -20.36 -9.95 -15.56
CA THR A 23 -20.42 -10.86 -14.40
C THR A 23 -19.99 -12.31 -14.65
N THR A 24 -19.26 -12.62 -15.74
CA THR A 24 -18.31 -13.75 -15.70
C THR A 24 -17.04 -13.28 -15.00
N PRO A 25 -16.45 -14.10 -14.13
CA PRO A 25 -15.79 -13.62 -12.92
C PRO A 25 -14.56 -12.75 -13.25
N LEU A 26 -14.66 -11.47 -12.91
CA LEU A 26 -13.50 -10.60 -12.65
C LEU A 26 -12.72 -11.02 -11.37
N LEU A 27 -13.02 -12.20 -10.82
CA LEU A 27 -12.16 -12.97 -9.94
C LEU A 27 -11.40 -14.04 -10.74
N GLY A 28 -10.62 -13.57 -11.71
CA GLY A 28 -9.78 -14.40 -12.58
C GLY A 28 -8.67 -13.56 -13.17
N SER A 29 -7.51 -13.54 -12.50
CA SER A 29 -6.21 -13.10 -13.02
C SER A 29 -6.21 -11.83 -13.88
N CYS A 30 -5.88 -10.68 -13.28
CA CYS A 30 -5.40 -9.52 -14.03
C CYS A 30 -4.21 -9.94 -14.90
N HIS A 31 -4.42 -10.05 -16.21
CA HIS A 31 -3.36 -10.13 -17.21
C HIS A 31 -3.64 -9.04 -18.26
N PRO A 32 -2.73 -8.09 -18.46
CA PRO A 32 -2.61 -7.45 -19.76
C PRO A 32 -2.00 -8.49 -20.72
N ALA A 33 -2.62 -8.67 -21.89
CA ALA A 33 -1.99 -9.44 -22.95
C ALA A 33 -0.67 -8.76 -23.35
N GLN A 34 0.46 -9.45 -23.16
CA GLN A 34 1.75 -9.08 -23.74
C GLN A 34 1.66 -9.14 -25.27
N MET A 35 1.82 -8.00 -25.93
CA MET A 35 2.20 -7.97 -27.35
C MET A 35 3.68 -8.36 -27.44
N SER A 36 3.95 -9.64 -27.70
CA SER A 36 5.27 -10.06 -28.19
C SER A 36 5.31 -9.86 -29.71
N ALA A 37 6.28 -9.07 -30.17
CA ALA A 37 6.55 -8.86 -31.58
C ALA A 37 7.36 -10.04 -32.12
N ARG A 38 6.77 -10.88 -32.97
CA ARG A 38 7.41 -11.59 -34.10
C ARG A 38 6.36 -12.23 -35.04
N PRO A 39 6.62 -12.37 -36.35
CA PRO A 39 5.57 -12.43 -37.36
C PRO A 39 5.16 -13.84 -37.82
N GLY A 40 3.84 -14.08 -37.87
CA GLY A 40 3.13 -15.03 -38.76
C GLY A 40 2.75 -16.41 -38.18
N PRO A 41 1.75 -17.14 -38.74
CA PRO A 41 0.81 -16.79 -39.80
C PRO A 41 -0.67 -16.74 -39.37
N VAL A 42 -1.45 -16.11 -40.25
CA VAL A 42 -2.88 -15.78 -40.20
C VAL A 42 -3.78 -17.02 -40.15
N ILE A 43 -4.69 -17.10 -39.16
CA ILE A 43 -5.96 -17.84 -39.28
C ILE A 43 -7.09 -16.94 -38.79
N LEU A 44 -7.44 -15.95 -39.62
CA LEU A 44 -8.73 -15.26 -39.56
C LEU A 44 -9.07 -14.66 -40.94
N GLU A 45 -8.78 -15.40 -42.01
CA GLU A 45 -9.45 -15.18 -43.29
C GLU A 45 -10.69 -16.07 -43.37
N ARG A 46 -11.82 -15.55 -42.89
CA ARG A 46 -13.16 -15.76 -43.48
C ARG A 46 -14.24 -15.01 -42.72
N PHE A 47 -14.11 -13.69 -42.66
CA PHE A 47 -15.28 -12.81 -42.70
C PHE A 47 -14.85 -11.58 -43.51
N ASN A 48 -15.16 -11.60 -44.80
CA ASN A 48 -14.98 -10.44 -45.68
C ASN A 48 -16.23 -9.55 -45.52
N PRO A 49 -16.16 -8.38 -44.87
CA PRO A 49 -17.32 -7.50 -44.71
C PRO A 49 -17.60 -6.67 -45.97
N ASN A 50 -16.80 -6.82 -47.04
CA ASN A 50 -16.91 -5.98 -48.24
C ASN A 50 -17.76 -6.61 -49.35
N ALA A 51 -18.83 -7.32 -49.00
CA ALA A 51 -19.83 -7.77 -49.95
C ALA A 51 -21.21 -7.21 -49.54
N LEU A 52 -21.33 -5.88 -49.58
CA LEU A 52 -22.55 -5.05 -49.68
C LEU A 52 -22.13 -3.66 -49.20
N GLY A 53 -22.15 -2.66 -50.08
CA GLY A 53 -21.70 -1.29 -49.81
C GLY A 53 -22.58 -0.52 -48.82
N PHE A 54 -22.56 -0.90 -47.55
CA PHE A 54 -23.15 -0.17 -46.42
C PHE A 54 -22.14 -0.04 -45.28
N ASN A 55 -21.79 1.20 -44.94
CA ASN A 55 -20.72 1.55 -44.01
C ASN A 55 -21.20 1.45 -42.53
N TRP A 56 -21.30 0.22 -41.99
CA TRP A 56 -21.80 -0.04 -40.62
C TRP A 56 -21.00 0.65 -39.50
N ARG A 57 -19.73 1.03 -39.74
CA ARG A 57 -18.90 1.75 -38.76
C ARG A 57 -19.44 3.14 -38.40
N ASN A 58 -20.24 3.77 -39.26
CA ASN A 58 -20.81 5.10 -39.01
C ASN A 58 -22.04 5.07 -38.07
N LEU A 59 -22.73 3.94 -37.95
CA LEU A 59 -23.91 3.78 -37.08
C LEU A 59 -23.57 3.19 -35.71
N THR A 60 -22.50 2.38 -35.61
CA THR A 60 -22.11 1.72 -34.37
C THR A 60 -21.57 2.69 -33.32
N CYS A 61 -20.86 3.74 -33.72
CA CYS A 61 -20.29 4.69 -32.78
C CYS A 61 -21.34 5.60 -32.10
N PRO A 62 -22.25 6.30 -32.84
CA PRO A 62 -23.30 7.08 -32.21
C PRO A 62 -24.23 6.24 -31.33
N LEU A 63 -24.53 5.01 -31.76
CA LEU A 63 -25.34 4.08 -30.96
C LEU A 63 -24.65 3.72 -29.64
N CYS A 64 -23.36 3.37 -29.69
CA CYS A 64 -22.59 3.08 -28.49
C CYS A 64 -22.60 4.27 -27.53
N LYS A 65 -22.28 5.47 -28.01
CA LYS A 65 -22.26 6.68 -27.16
C LYS A 65 -23.63 6.96 -26.54
N THR A 66 -24.70 6.78 -27.32
CA THR A 66 -26.07 6.95 -26.82
C THR A 66 -26.37 5.96 -25.69
N LEU A 67 -26.01 4.68 -25.87
CA LEU A 67 -26.22 3.64 -24.86
C LEU A 67 -25.47 3.95 -23.56
N PHE A 68 -24.18 4.28 -23.63
CA PHE A 68 -23.40 4.61 -22.43
C PHE A 68 -23.82 5.93 -21.79
N THR A 69 -24.33 6.90 -22.57
CA THR A 69 -24.94 8.11 -22.00
C THR A 69 -26.23 7.78 -21.23
N ILE A 70 -27.04 6.84 -21.73
CA ILE A 70 -28.23 6.36 -21.01
C ILE A 70 -27.83 5.63 -19.72
N VAL A 71 -26.79 4.79 -19.76
CA VAL A 71 -26.26 4.11 -18.57
C VAL A 71 -25.78 5.13 -17.54
N ASP A 72 -25.01 6.14 -17.97
CA ASP A 72 -24.53 7.21 -17.09
C ASP A 72 -25.70 7.94 -16.41
N ILE A 73 -26.70 8.39 -17.18
CA ILE A 73 -27.89 9.04 -16.63
C ILE A 73 -28.66 8.11 -15.68
N ALA A 74 -28.79 6.83 -16.02
CA ALA A 74 -29.49 5.86 -15.18
C ALA A 74 -28.79 5.65 -13.83
N LEU A 75 -27.46 5.65 -13.80
CA LEU A 75 -26.66 5.48 -12.58
C LEU A 75 -26.61 6.74 -11.70
N LEU A 76 -27.07 7.91 -12.18
CA LEU A 76 -27.30 9.08 -11.33
C LEU A 76 -28.50 8.90 -10.36
N SER A 77 -29.34 7.90 -10.58
CA SER A 77 -30.48 7.60 -9.72
C SER A 77 -30.08 6.66 -8.60
N ASP A 78 -30.22 7.10 -7.34
CA ASP A 78 -29.92 6.30 -6.14
C ASP A 78 -30.60 4.92 -6.18
N THR A 79 -31.86 4.84 -6.63
CA THR A 79 -32.58 3.57 -6.75
C THR A 79 -31.93 2.57 -7.73
N ASN A 80 -31.22 3.05 -8.74
CA ASN A 80 -30.49 2.19 -9.67
C ASN A 80 -29.12 1.81 -9.11
N ALA A 81 -28.44 2.74 -8.43
CA ALA A 81 -27.21 2.43 -7.70
C ALA A 81 -27.45 1.35 -6.62
N GLU A 82 -28.54 1.44 -5.86
CA GLU A 82 -28.97 0.41 -4.92
C GLU A 82 -29.20 -0.95 -5.59
N ARG A 83 -29.81 -0.99 -6.79
CA ARG A 83 -30.00 -2.25 -7.52
C ARG A 83 -28.68 -2.87 -7.94
N VAL A 84 -27.71 -2.06 -8.36
CA VAL A 84 -26.36 -2.53 -8.67
C VAL A 84 -25.68 -3.08 -7.41
N ALA A 85 -25.72 -2.35 -6.30
CA ALA A 85 -25.16 -2.80 -5.03
C ALA A 85 -25.77 -4.14 -4.56
N ARG A 86 -27.10 -4.29 -4.61
CA ARG A 86 -27.77 -5.55 -4.28
C ARG A 86 -27.37 -6.71 -5.19
N ALA A 87 -27.19 -6.47 -6.49
CA ALA A 87 -26.73 -7.51 -7.40
C ALA A 87 -25.29 -7.96 -7.08
N VAL A 88 -24.41 -7.02 -6.69
CA VAL A 88 -23.05 -7.33 -6.24
C VAL A 88 -23.06 -8.07 -4.90
N GLU A 89 -23.91 -7.67 -3.96
CA GLU A 89 -24.12 -8.35 -2.68
C GLU A 89 -24.56 -9.80 -2.90
N GLU A 90 -25.60 -10.03 -3.72
CA GLU A 90 -26.05 -11.37 -4.07
C GLU A 90 -24.94 -12.22 -4.70
N ALA A 91 -24.11 -11.62 -5.56
CA ALA A 91 -22.96 -12.29 -6.15
C ALA A 91 -21.91 -12.65 -5.09
N CYS A 92 -21.61 -11.73 -4.17
CA CYS A 92 -20.69 -11.96 -3.05
C CYS A 92 -21.12 -13.16 -2.20
N ILE A 93 -22.42 -13.22 -1.84
CA ILE A 93 -23.00 -14.31 -1.05
C ILE A 93 -22.97 -15.64 -1.81
N ARG A 94 -23.42 -15.65 -3.08
CA ARG A 94 -23.49 -16.88 -3.90
C ARG A 94 -22.12 -17.45 -4.25
N LEU A 95 -21.11 -16.60 -4.37
CA LEU A 95 -19.73 -17.01 -4.64
C LEU A 95 -18.94 -17.33 -3.36
N HIS A 96 -19.57 -17.23 -2.17
CA HIS A 96 -18.94 -17.47 -0.88
C HIS A 96 -17.66 -16.64 -0.66
N LEU A 97 -17.69 -15.36 -1.04
CA LEU A 97 -16.52 -14.48 -0.90
C LEU A 97 -16.32 -13.99 0.53
N ALA A 98 -17.41 -13.79 1.27
CA ALA A 98 -17.42 -13.43 2.68
C ALA A 98 -18.74 -13.88 3.34
N GLU A 99 -18.87 -13.68 4.65
CA GLU A 99 -20.15 -13.87 5.34
C GLU A 99 -21.17 -12.82 4.88
N GLU A 100 -22.46 -13.15 4.97
CA GLU A 100 -23.57 -12.35 4.44
C GLU A 100 -23.55 -10.90 4.94
N VAL A 101 -23.34 -10.69 6.24
CA VAL A 101 -23.24 -9.35 6.85
C VAL A 101 -22.08 -8.55 6.25
N VAL A 102 -20.92 -9.18 6.04
CA VAL A 102 -19.76 -8.51 5.44
C VAL A 102 -20.05 -8.16 3.98
N CYS A 103 -20.65 -9.07 3.22
CA CYS A 103 -21.06 -8.80 1.83
C CYS A 103 -22.03 -7.62 1.74
N HIS A 104 -22.98 -7.51 2.66
CA HIS A 104 -23.96 -6.42 2.69
C HIS A 104 -23.33 -5.08 3.10
N GLU A 105 -22.59 -5.06 4.20
CA GLU A 105 -22.01 -3.81 4.74
C GLU A 105 -20.94 -3.24 3.79
N ILE A 106 -20.10 -4.08 3.20
CA ILE A 106 -19.06 -3.61 2.28
C ILE A 106 -19.64 -3.08 0.97
N THR A 107 -20.70 -3.68 0.42
CA THR A 107 -21.30 -3.20 -0.83
C THR A 107 -22.03 -1.88 -0.61
N GLU A 108 -22.71 -1.71 0.51
CA GLU A 108 -23.34 -0.44 0.88
C GLU A 108 -22.30 0.66 1.11
N LEU A 109 -21.20 0.36 1.82
CA LEU A 109 -20.14 1.34 2.10
C LEU A 109 -19.43 1.81 0.82
N PHE A 110 -19.13 0.90 -0.11
CA PHE A 110 -18.42 1.24 -1.35
C PHE A 110 -19.32 1.79 -2.46
N ARG A 111 -20.63 1.59 -2.38
CA ARG A 111 -21.60 1.82 -3.48
C ARG A 111 -21.39 3.15 -4.18
N ASP A 112 -21.47 4.25 -3.43
CA ASP A 112 -21.60 5.58 -4.02
C ASP A 112 -20.29 6.04 -4.67
N ASP A 113 -19.15 5.76 -4.03
CA ASP A 113 -17.83 6.16 -4.53
C ASP A 113 -17.37 5.26 -5.68
N PHE A 114 -17.56 3.94 -5.56
CA PHE A 114 -17.10 3.00 -6.58
C PHE A 114 -17.93 3.10 -7.87
N ILE A 115 -19.26 3.21 -7.77
CA ILE A 115 -20.11 3.43 -8.94
C ILE A 115 -19.75 4.75 -9.61
N ARG A 116 -19.50 5.81 -8.84
CA ARG A 116 -19.11 7.10 -9.40
C ARG A 116 -17.76 7.01 -10.13
N ALA A 117 -16.77 6.37 -9.55
CA ALA A 117 -15.47 6.18 -10.19
C ALA A 117 -15.61 5.39 -11.52
N LEU A 118 -16.48 4.36 -11.57
CA LEU A 118 -16.78 3.64 -12.80
C LEU A 118 -17.47 4.51 -13.86
N GLN A 119 -18.44 5.35 -13.46
CA GLN A 119 -19.10 6.30 -14.37
C GLN A 119 -18.13 7.28 -15.01
N GLU A 120 -17.19 7.80 -14.22
CA GLU A 120 -16.17 8.76 -14.67
C GLU A 120 -14.96 8.10 -15.36
N SER A 121 -14.95 6.77 -15.51
CA SER A 121 -13.87 6.02 -16.15
C SER A 121 -14.41 5.01 -17.16
N LEU A 122 -14.46 3.73 -16.79
CA LEU A 122 -14.75 2.60 -17.67
C LEU A 122 -16.11 2.71 -18.38
N LEU A 123 -17.11 3.30 -17.71
CA LEU A 123 -18.46 3.45 -18.25
C LEU A 123 -18.66 4.80 -18.96
N TRP A 124 -17.65 5.67 -18.96
CA TRP A 124 -17.73 6.95 -19.65
C TRP A 124 -17.89 6.72 -21.16
N PRO A 125 -18.82 7.40 -21.86
CA PRO A 125 -19.14 7.08 -23.26
C PRO A 125 -17.95 7.13 -24.22
N SER A 126 -16.95 7.96 -23.95
CA SER A 126 -15.72 7.98 -24.76
C SER A 126 -14.86 6.73 -24.54
N GLU A 127 -14.60 6.39 -23.28
CA GLU A 127 -13.76 5.25 -22.87
C GLU A 127 -14.38 3.92 -23.30
N ALA A 128 -15.63 3.69 -22.91
CA ALA A 128 -16.35 2.47 -23.20
C ALA A 128 -16.46 2.20 -24.72
N CYS A 129 -16.78 3.24 -25.50
CA CYS A 129 -16.94 3.10 -26.94
C CYS A 129 -15.62 3.02 -27.70
N ALA A 130 -14.54 3.61 -27.18
CA ALA A 130 -13.20 3.38 -27.71
C ALA A 130 -12.79 1.90 -27.57
N LEU A 131 -13.10 1.28 -26.43
CA LEU A 131 -12.84 -0.13 -26.17
C LEU A 131 -13.70 -1.06 -27.02
N LEU A 132 -15.01 -0.78 -27.13
CA LEU A 132 -15.97 -1.68 -27.80
C LEU A 132 -16.05 -1.50 -29.32
N VAL A 133 -15.93 -0.27 -29.82
CA VAL A 133 -16.11 0.06 -31.25
C VAL A 133 -14.77 0.38 -31.93
N GLY A 134 -13.77 0.79 -31.15
CA GLY A 134 -12.42 1.10 -31.59
C GLY A 134 -12.06 2.59 -31.44
N PRO A 135 -10.78 2.94 -31.65
CA PRO A 135 -10.22 4.26 -31.33
C PRO A 135 -10.78 5.42 -32.17
N ALA A 136 -11.50 5.14 -33.26
CA ALA A 136 -12.22 6.16 -34.01
C ALA A 136 -13.46 6.69 -33.27
N CYS A 137 -13.95 5.97 -32.25
CA CYS A 137 -15.16 6.31 -31.51
C CYS A 137 -14.92 6.98 -30.15
N GLY A 138 -13.66 7.08 -29.71
CA GLY A 138 -13.31 7.71 -28.45
C GLY A 138 -11.82 7.53 -28.14
N LYS A 139 -11.45 7.84 -26.91
CA LYS A 139 -10.13 7.56 -26.35
C LYS A 139 -10.30 6.49 -25.27
N PHE A 140 -9.36 5.54 -25.19
CA PHE A 140 -9.25 4.63 -24.05
C PHE A 140 -7.89 4.87 -23.39
N ASP A 141 -7.86 5.55 -22.25
CA ASP A 141 -6.62 5.94 -21.57
C ASP A 141 -6.54 5.59 -20.07
N ILE A 142 -7.48 4.77 -19.60
CA ILE A 142 -7.41 4.17 -18.27
C ILE A 142 -6.07 3.46 -18.09
N TYR A 143 -5.29 3.90 -17.09
CA TYR A 143 -3.94 3.41 -16.81
C TYR A 143 -2.94 3.52 -17.97
N ALA A 144 -3.16 4.46 -18.90
CA ALA A 144 -2.23 4.70 -19.99
C ALA A 144 -0.82 5.07 -19.48
N PRO A 145 0.26 4.63 -20.15
CA PRO A 145 1.61 5.02 -19.78
C PRO A 145 1.83 6.53 -19.83
N TRP A 146 2.53 7.06 -18.82
CA TRP A 146 2.92 8.46 -18.71
C TRP A 146 4.32 8.57 -18.12
N ASN A 147 4.99 9.70 -18.40
CA ASN A 147 6.34 9.97 -17.93
C ASN A 147 6.41 11.34 -17.23
N ILE A 148 7.23 11.44 -16.20
CA ILE A 148 7.60 12.72 -15.57
C ILE A 148 8.66 13.44 -16.39
N THR A 149 8.81 14.74 -16.17
CA THR A 149 9.88 15.53 -16.79
C THR A 149 10.96 15.83 -15.76
N LEU A 150 12.17 15.29 -15.97
CA LEU A 150 13.34 15.67 -15.20
C LEU A 150 13.95 16.99 -15.70
N PRO A 151 14.60 17.77 -14.82
CA PRO A 151 15.39 18.94 -15.22
C PRO A 151 16.49 18.56 -16.22
N LYS A 152 16.78 19.47 -17.16
CA LYS A 152 17.80 19.25 -18.22
C LYS A 152 19.25 19.25 -17.71
N GLY A 153 19.48 19.61 -16.45
CA GLY A 153 20.83 19.65 -15.87
C GLY A 153 21.48 18.27 -15.85
N PRO A 154 22.81 18.17 -16.02
CA PRO A 154 23.49 16.88 -16.00
C PRO A 154 23.37 16.26 -14.60
N LYS A 155 23.16 14.94 -14.55
CA LYS A 155 23.28 14.17 -13.32
C LYS A 155 24.72 14.29 -12.77
N PRO A 156 24.92 14.69 -11.50
CA PRO A 156 26.24 14.77 -10.91
C PRO A 156 27.00 13.44 -10.95
N PRO A 157 28.35 13.43 -10.98
CA PRO A 157 29.13 12.22 -10.87
C PRO A 157 28.82 11.46 -9.57
N VAL A 158 28.54 10.16 -9.69
CA VAL A 158 28.23 9.31 -8.54
C VAL A 158 29.50 9.04 -7.75
N THR A 159 29.48 9.40 -6.46
CA THR A 159 30.56 9.07 -5.52
C THR A 159 30.08 7.97 -4.58
N PRO A 160 30.72 6.79 -4.54
CA PRO A 160 30.36 5.75 -3.61
C PRO A 160 30.40 6.25 -2.16
N PRO A 161 29.41 5.94 -1.32
CA PRO A 161 29.43 6.34 0.06
C PRO A 161 30.57 5.65 0.81
N SER A 162 31.19 6.37 1.74
CA SER A 162 32.19 5.82 2.65
C SER A 162 31.62 5.79 4.07
N PRO A 163 31.95 4.78 4.88
CA PRO A 163 31.52 4.74 6.27
C PRO A 163 31.98 6.00 7.01
N PRO A 164 31.17 6.51 7.96
CA PRO A 164 31.56 7.66 8.75
C PRO A 164 32.80 7.35 9.58
N LYS A 165 33.60 8.38 9.87
CA LYS A 165 34.81 8.21 10.70
C LYS A 165 34.41 7.72 12.10
N PRO A 166 35.22 6.87 12.76
CA PRO A 166 34.97 6.46 14.13
C PRO A 166 34.72 7.66 15.05
N GLY A 167 33.65 7.61 15.84
CA GLY A 167 33.24 8.69 16.73
C GLY A 167 32.45 9.83 16.07
N SER A 168 32.12 9.73 14.78
CA SER A 168 31.19 10.69 14.14
C SER A 168 29.81 10.62 14.82
N PRO A 169 29.10 11.77 14.97
CA PRO A 169 27.76 11.78 15.51
C PRO A 169 26.81 10.86 14.73
N GLN A 170 25.86 10.24 15.44
CA GLN A 170 24.80 9.42 14.87
C GLN A 170 23.45 9.93 15.39
N SER A 171 22.42 9.80 14.56
CA SER A 171 21.04 10.06 14.96
C SER A 171 20.27 8.74 15.13
N ARG A 172 19.46 8.66 16.18
CA ARG A 172 18.55 7.54 16.46
C ARG A 172 17.13 7.95 16.08
N VAL A 173 16.58 7.25 15.09
CA VAL A 173 15.27 7.56 14.50
C VAL A 173 14.31 6.44 14.82
N LEU A 174 13.26 6.73 15.59
CA LEU A 174 12.17 5.77 15.81
C LEU A 174 11.33 5.67 14.54
N PHE A 175 10.93 4.45 14.18
CA PHE A 175 10.04 4.19 13.05
C PHE A 175 8.82 3.39 13.50
N LEU A 176 7.65 4.01 13.36
CA LEU A 176 6.34 3.43 13.66
C LEU A 176 5.57 3.26 12.35
N THR A 177 4.86 2.14 12.20
CA THR A 177 4.02 1.89 11.02
C THR A 177 2.97 0.84 11.34
N ASP A 178 1.83 0.90 10.65
CA ASP A 178 0.81 -0.15 10.67
C ASP A 178 0.37 -0.47 12.11
N VAL A 179 -0.11 0.56 12.80
CA VAL A 179 -0.57 0.49 14.20
C VAL A 179 -1.81 -0.38 14.30
N HIS A 180 -2.76 -0.17 13.38
CA HIS A 180 -4.06 -0.82 13.32
C HIS A 180 -4.68 -1.02 14.71
N TRP A 181 -5.08 0.11 15.31
CA TRP A 181 -5.80 0.08 16.56
C TRP A 181 -7.23 -0.41 16.31
N ASP A 182 -7.57 -1.54 16.92
CA ASP A 182 -8.93 -2.06 16.99
C ASP A 182 -9.60 -1.64 18.30
N ARG A 183 -10.51 -0.67 18.20
CA ARG A 183 -11.35 -0.23 19.31
C ARG A 183 -12.24 -1.34 19.87
N GLU A 184 -12.62 -2.31 19.05
CA GLU A 184 -13.55 -3.39 19.39
C GLU A 184 -12.85 -4.68 19.82
N TYR A 185 -11.52 -4.66 19.95
CA TYR A 185 -10.75 -5.81 20.39
C TYR A 185 -11.22 -6.30 21.77
N GLN A 186 -11.68 -7.55 21.82
CA GLN A 186 -12.30 -8.16 23.00
C GLN A 186 -11.53 -9.41 23.41
N VAL A 187 -10.94 -9.38 24.61
CA VAL A 187 -10.25 -10.54 25.20
C VAL A 187 -11.20 -11.73 25.34
N GLY A 188 -10.71 -12.93 25.02
CA GLY A 188 -11.45 -14.19 25.12
C GLY A 188 -12.35 -14.51 23.93
N SER A 189 -12.57 -13.57 23.01
CA SER A 189 -13.32 -13.80 21.77
C SER A 189 -12.59 -14.74 20.80
N ALA A 190 -13.28 -15.26 19.78
CA ALA A 190 -12.64 -16.12 18.79
C ALA A 190 -11.62 -15.35 17.94
N ALA A 191 -10.41 -15.89 17.81
CA ALA A 191 -9.36 -15.35 16.94
C ALA A 191 -9.39 -15.94 15.51
N ASP A 192 -10.28 -16.90 15.27
CA ASP A 192 -10.42 -17.69 14.05
C ASP A 192 -11.86 -17.70 13.51
N CYS A 193 -12.54 -16.56 13.63
CA CYS A 193 -13.85 -16.34 13.05
C CYS A 193 -13.84 -16.39 11.51
N LYS A 194 -15.03 -16.32 10.90
CA LYS A 194 -15.17 -16.34 9.44
C LYS A 194 -14.99 -14.96 8.80
N GLU A 195 -15.23 -13.88 9.54
CA GLU A 195 -15.04 -12.50 9.10
C GLU A 195 -13.56 -12.19 8.79
N PRO A 196 -13.23 -11.20 7.95
CA PRO A 196 -11.84 -10.87 7.62
C PRO A 196 -10.99 -10.40 8.83
N LEU A 197 -11.62 -9.81 9.84
CA LEU A 197 -11.01 -9.44 11.12
C LEU A 197 -11.75 -10.10 12.28
N CYS A 198 -11.00 -10.68 13.22
CA CYS A 198 -11.54 -11.38 14.40
C CYS A 198 -11.07 -10.72 15.70
N CYS A 199 -11.15 -11.46 16.81
CA CYS A 199 -10.84 -10.99 18.15
C CYS A 199 -11.76 -9.87 18.64
N ARG A 200 -13.00 -9.81 18.13
CA ARG A 200 -14.05 -8.87 18.52
C ARG A 200 -15.21 -9.59 19.18
N ASN A 201 -16.11 -8.84 19.82
CA ASN A 201 -17.32 -9.44 20.39
C ASN A 201 -18.19 -10.13 19.31
N SER A 202 -18.24 -9.57 18.09
CA SER A 202 -18.93 -10.17 16.93
C SER A 202 -18.34 -11.51 16.50
N SER A 203 -17.05 -11.74 16.76
CA SER A 203 -16.34 -12.97 16.38
C SER A 203 -16.84 -14.21 17.11
N GLY A 204 -17.64 -14.05 18.17
CA GLY A 204 -18.20 -15.12 18.98
C GLY A 204 -17.18 -15.77 19.93
N THR A 205 -17.54 -16.92 20.47
CA THR A 205 -16.70 -17.67 21.42
C THR A 205 -15.76 -18.63 20.71
N PRO A 206 -14.50 -18.80 21.19
CA PRO A 206 -13.57 -19.75 20.62
C PRO A 206 -14.10 -21.18 20.74
N SER A 207 -13.80 -22.02 19.74
CA SER A 207 -14.11 -23.46 19.84
C SER A 207 -13.29 -24.11 20.98
N TRP A 208 -13.79 -25.19 21.59
CA TRP A 208 -13.15 -25.92 22.71
C TRP A 208 -11.67 -26.34 22.46
N ARG A 209 -11.22 -26.34 21.20
CA ARG A 209 -9.85 -26.72 20.79
C ARG A 209 -8.95 -25.53 20.48
N ARG A 210 -9.44 -24.29 20.52
CA ARG A 210 -8.70 -23.09 20.12
C ARG A 210 -8.65 -22.07 21.25
N ARG A 211 -7.57 -21.29 21.30
CA ARG A 211 -7.40 -20.23 22.30
C ARG A 211 -8.20 -19.00 21.85
N GLY A 212 -8.90 -18.39 22.80
CA GLY A 212 -9.51 -17.08 22.59
C GLY A 212 -8.45 -15.98 22.50
N ALA A 213 -8.90 -14.79 22.12
CA ALA A 213 -8.08 -13.59 22.01
C ALA A 213 -7.35 -13.30 23.34
N GLY A 214 -6.03 -13.19 23.28
CA GLY A 214 -5.15 -12.82 24.38
C GLY A 214 -5.35 -11.38 24.84
N TYR A 215 -4.76 -11.01 25.98
CA TYR A 215 -4.95 -9.66 26.53
C TYR A 215 -4.20 -8.60 25.70
N TRP A 216 -2.98 -8.91 25.27
CA TRP A 216 -2.06 -7.99 24.58
C TRP A 216 -2.14 -8.05 23.04
N GLY A 217 -3.01 -8.87 22.48
CA GLY A 217 -3.01 -9.20 21.05
C GLY A 217 -2.98 -10.71 20.84
N THR A 218 -3.17 -11.16 19.59
CA THR A 218 -3.27 -12.60 19.28
C THR A 218 -2.69 -12.92 17.91
N TYR A 219 -2.01 -14.06 17.84
CA TYR A 219 -1.63 -14.69 16.58
C TYR A 219 -2.85 -15.19 15.82
N GLY A 220 -3.34 -14.36 14.88
CA GLY A 220 -4.50 -14.62 14.04
C GLY A 220 -4.75 -13.45 13.11
N LYS A 221 -5.93 -13.43 12.47
CA LYS A 221 -6.41 -12.27 11.71
C LYS A 221 -7.07 -11.27 12.67
N CYS A 222 -6.24 -10.70 13.53
CA CYS A 222 -6.65 -9.78 14.59
C CYS A 222 -5.71 -8.58 14.62
N ASP A 223 -6.27 -7.44 14.97
CA ASP A 223 -5.56 -6.18 15.21
C ASP A 223 -5.36 -5.95 16.71
N LEU A 224 -4.86 -4.77 17.10
CA LEU A 224 -4.41 -4.51 18.46
C LEU A 224 -5.43 -3.77 19.33
N PRO A 225 -5.56 -4.13 20.62
CA PRO A 225 -6.21 -3.25 21.58
C PRO A 225 -5.34 -2.03 21.92
N LEU A 226 -5.98 -0.91 22.28
CA LEU A 226 -5.29 0.36 22.58
C LEU A 226 -4.17 0.22 23.61
N ARG A 227 -4.36 -0.61 24.63
CA ARG A 227 -3.37 -0.88 25.68
C ARG A 227 -2.03 -1.40 25.14
N THR A 228 -2.03 -2.20 24.07
CA THR A 228 -0.77 -2.68 23.47
C THR A 228 -0.05 -1.55 22.75
N VAL A 229 -0.80 -0.65 22.11
CA VAL A 229 -0.26 0.56 21.49
C VAL A 229 0.32 1.49 22.56
N GLU A 230 -0.38 1.70 23.68
CA GLU A 230 0.13 2.50 24.81
C GLU A 230 1.38 1.87 25.42
N SER A 231 1.41 0.56 25.65
CA SER A 231 2.59 -0.16 26.14
C SER A 231 3.80 -0.02 25.20
N LEU A 232 3.58 -0.06 23.88
CA LEU A 232 4.64 0.19 22.90
C LEU A 232 5.21 1.59 23.08
N LEU A 233 4.35 2.61 23.15
CA LEU A 233 4.76 4.01 23.24
C LEU A 233 5.46 4.32 24.56
N GLU A 234 5.01 3.72 25.67
CA GLU A 234 5.71 3.78 26.96
C GLU A 234 7.11 3.17 26.87
N ASN A 235 7.24 2.01 26.22
CA ASN A 235 8.55 1.39 26.03
C ASN A 235 9.46 2.24 25.12
N ALA A 236 8.94 2.71 23.99
CA ALA A 236 9.68 3.57 23.08
C ALA A 236 10.10 4.88 23.75
N ALA A 237 9.28 5.47 24.62
CA ALA A 237 9.67 6.65 25.39
C ALA A 237 10.83 6.37 26.36
N ARG A 238 10.87 5.16 26.96
CA ARG A 238 11.98 4.73 27.84
C ARG A 238 13.28 4.43 27.07
N ASP A 239 13.17 3.89 25.85
CA ASP A 239 14.31 3.50 24.99
C ASP A 239 14.96 4.67 24.25
N GLY A 240 14.36 5.87 24.32
CA GLY A 240 14.93 7.10 23.78
C GLY A 240 16.23 7.54 24.48
N PRO A 241 16.75 8.74 24.17
CA PRO A 241 16.13 9.79 23.37
C PRO A 241 16.10 9.49 21.87
N TRP A 242 15.14 10.09 21.17
CA TRP A 242 15.00 10.05 19.72
C TRP A 242 15.33 11.42 19.14
N ASP A 243 16.11 11.47 18.06
CA ASP A 243 16.35 12.73 17.34
C ASP A 243 15.05 13.18 16.63
N TRP A 244 14.31 12.23 16.06
CA TRP A 244 12.96 12.39 15.51
C TRP A 244 12.29 11.02 15.29
N VAL A 245 11.03 11.04 14.86
CA VAL A 245 10.25 9.84 14.53
C VAL A 245 9.72 9.90 13.11
N TYR A 246 9.74 8.77 12.41
CA TYR A 246 8.97 8.56 11.19
C TYR A 246 7.77 7.67 11.51
N TRP A 247 6.57 8.08 11.06
CA TRP A 247 5.34 7.35 11.33
C TRP A 247 4.51 7.15 10.05
N THR A 248 4.59 5.98 9.43
CA THR A 248 4.08 5.80 8.06
C THR A 248 2.64 5.31 7.94
N GLY A 249 1.75 5.77 8.83
CA GLY A 249 0.30 5.57 8.69
C GLY A 249 -0.22 4.20 9.11
N ASP A 250 -1.41 3.87 8.59
CA ASP A 250 -2.25 2.73 8.94
C ASP A 250 -2.61 2.64 10.44
N ILE A 251 -3.42 3.63 10.83
CA ILE A 251 -3.97 3.78 12.18
C ILE A 251 -5.22 2.90 12.38
N PRO A 252 -6.22 2.92 11.49
CA PRO A 252 -7.47 2.18 11.68
C PRO A 252 -7.31 0.68 11.47
N ALA A 253 -8.12 -0.14 12.14
CA ALA A 253 -8.12 -1.59 11.99
C ALA A 253 -8.63 -2.09 10.62
N HIS A 254 -8.58 -3.41 10.39
CA HIS A 254 -9.02 -4.06 9.15
C HIS A 254 -10.54 -4.37 9.11
N ASN A 255 -11.39 -3.69 9.89
CA ASN A 255 -12.85 -3.83 9.78
C ASN A 255 -13.44 -2.98 8.65
N ILE A 256 -12.86 -3.11 7.46
CA ILE A 256 -13.07 -2.24 6.30
C ILE A 256 -14.52 -2.24 5.77
N TRP A 257 -15.34 -3.20 6.20
CA TRP A 257 -16.75 -3.28 5.84
C TRP A 257 -17.65 -2.41 6.74
N SER A 258 -17.17 -1.98 7.90
CA SER A 258 -17.96 -1.30 8.95
C SER A 258 -17.28 -0.04 9.50
N GLN A 259 -16.65 0.76 8.63
CA GLN A 259 -15.96 2.01 9.02
C GLN A 259 -16.72 3.27 8.61
N THR A 260 -16.75 4.26 9.50
CA THR A 260 -17.34 5.59 9.25
C THR A 260 -16.29 6.69 9.36
N ARG A 261 -16.50 7.83 8.70
CA ARG A 261 -15.54 8.96 8.79
C ARG A 261 -15.28 9.41 10.22
N ASP A 262 -16.33 9.48 11.04
CA ASP A 262 -16.21 9.86 12.45
C ASP A 262 -15.32 8.88 13.23
N GLN A 263 -15.41 7.58 12.93
CA GLN A 263 -14.50 6.59 13.51
C GLN A 263 -13.06 6.82 13.07
N GLN A 264 -12.80 6.98 11.77
CA GLN A 264 -11.45 7.22 11.24
C GLN A 264 -10.82 8.47 11.87
N LEU A 265 -11.58 9.57 11.97
CA LEU A 265 -11.11 10.82 12.58
C LEU A 265 -10.85 10.67 14.08
N MET A 266 -11.68 9.92 14.79
CA MET A 266 -11.48 9.62 16.20
C MET A 266 -10.21 8.79 16.41
N GLU A 267 -9.98 7.77 15.59
CA GLU A 267 -8.79 6.91 15.68
C GLU A 267 -7.51 7.70 15.35
N LEU A 268 -7.53 8.52 14.30
CA LEU A 268 -6.46 9.47 13.98
C LEU A 268 -6.13 10.37 15.17
N THR A 269 -7.15 10.95 15.80
CA THR A 269 -7.01 11.86 16.95
C THR A 269 -6.41 11.16 18.16
N VAL A 270 -6.96 9.99 18.53
CA VAL A 270 -6.52 9.24 19.72
C VAL A 270 -5.07 8.80 19.57
N ILE A 271 -4.72 8.19 18.43
CA ILE A 271 -3.36 7.68 18.25
C ILE A 271 -2.35 8.82 18.09
N SER A 272 -2.66 9.89 17.35
CA SER A 272 -1.77 11.05 17.23
C SER A 272 -1.48 11.67 18.60
N ARG A 273 -2.50 11.81 19.45
CA ARG A 273 -2.34 12.37 20.80
C ARG A 273 -1.63 11.43 21.75
N LEU A 274 -1.80 10.11 21.64
CA LEU A 274 -1.02 9.14 22.40
C LEU A 274 0.46 9.20 22.02
N VAL A 275 0.78 9.23 20.74
CA VAL A 275 2.17 9.40 20.26
C VAL A 275 2.78 10.68 20.85
N HIS A 276 2.08 11.82 20.75
CA HIS A 276 2.54 13.09 21.32
C HIS A 276 2.70 13.04 22.84
N LYS A 277 1.74 12.43 23.56
CA LYS A 277 1.75 12.29 25.04
C LYS A 277 2.99 11.54 25.52
N HIS A 278 3.33 10.41 24.89
CA HIS A 278 4.38 9.52 25.39
C HIS A 278 5.78 9.92 24.91
N LEU A 279 5.93 10.37 23.65
CA LEU A 279 7.23 10.82 23.14
C LEU A 279 7.62 12.22 23.63
N GLY A 280 6.62 13.02 24.03
CA GLY A 280 6.79 14.34 24.59
C GLY A 280 7.01 15.43 23.53
N PRO A 281 6.95 16.71 23.94
CA PRO A 281 6.95 17.86 23.03
C PRO A 281 8.31 18.14 22.37
N ASN A 282 9.38 17.51 22.85
CA ASN A 282 10.74 17.72 22.33
C ASN A 282 11.08 16.79 21.16
N VAL A 283 10.24 15.80 20.86
CA VAL A 283 10.45 14.85 19.76
C VAL A 283 9.49 15.21 18.62
N THR A 284 10.04 15.55 17.46
CA THR A 284 9.23 15.82 16.26
C THR A 284 8.89 14.51 15.55
N VAL A 285 7.62 14.33 15.18
CA VAL A 285 7.13 13.17 14.44
C VAL A 285 6.78 13.60 13.02
N TYR A 286 7.32 12.91 12.02
CA TYR A 286 7.01 13.12 10.61
C TYR A 286 6.14 11.97 10.11
N PRO A 287 4.80 12.15 10.06
CA PRO A 287 3.90 11.12 9.60
C PRO A 287 3.78 11.01 8.08
N ALA A 288 3.35 9.86 7.57
CA ALA A 288 2.87 9.66 6.21
C ALA A 288 1.47 9.04 6.22
N VAL A 289 0.73 9.22 5.13
CA VAL A 289 -0.64 8.70 5.00
C VAL A 289 -0.58 7.25 4.49
N GLY A 290 -1.20 6.33 5.22
CA GLY A 290 -1.43 4.95 4.81
C GLY A 290 -2.76 4.75 4.10
N ASN A 291 -3.07 3.51 3.75
CA ASN A 291 -4.23 3.18 2.93
C ASN A 291 -5.50 2.88 3.74
N HIS A 292 -5.35 2.64 5.04
CA HIS A 292 -6.47 2.47 5.97
C HIS A 292 -6.99 3.76 6.60
N GLU A 293 -6.35 4.93 6.40
CA GLU A 293 -6.84 6.19 6.97
C GLU A 293 -8.21 6.65 6.42
N SER A 294 -8.51 6.33 5.16
CA SER A 294 -9.78 6.72 4.51
C SER A 294 -10.85 5.64 4.64
N THR A 295 -12.11 6.05 4.53
CA THR A 295 -13.24 5.13 4.36
C THR A 295 -14.06 5.58 3.14
N PRO A 296 -14.38 4.67 2.20
CA PRO A 296 -13.98 3.25 2.19
C PRO A 296 -12.46 3.06 2.09
N VAL A 297 -11.94 1.90 2.54
CA VAL A 297 -10.49 1.63 2.51
C VAL A 297 -9.93 1.82 1.10
N ASN A 298 -8.71 2.36 0.98
CA ASN A 298 -8.05 2.72 -0.28
C ASN A 298 -8.73 3.84 -1.09
N SER A 299 -9.86 4.42 -0.64
CA SER A 299 -10.54 5.52 -1.32
C SER A 299 -9.80 6.84 -1.09
N PHE A 300 -8.87 7.17 -2.00
CA PHE A 300 -8.12 8.44 -1.99
C PHE A 300 -8.32 9.18 -3.32
N PRO A 301 -9.49 9.81 -3.52
CA PRO A 301 -9.76 10.61 -4.70
C PRO A 301 -8.72 11.74 -4.84
N PRO A 302 -8.06 11.88 -6.00
CA PRO A 302 -7.09 12.95 -6.22
C PRO A 302 -7.74 14.34 -6.18
N PRO A 303 -6.96 15.44 -6.08
CA PRO A 303 -7.48 16.81 -5.87
C PRO A 303 -8.42 17.35 -6.95
N PHE A 304 -8.54 16.69 -8.12
CA PHE A 304 -9.53 17.04 -9.14
C PHE A 304 -10.95 16.58 -8.79
N ILE A 305 -11.12 15.70 -7.80
CA ILE A 305 -12.41 15.35 -7.20
C ILE A 305 -12.69 16.32 -6.05
N HIS A 306 -13.87 16.93 -6.05
CA HIS A 306 -14.24 18.00 -5.14
C HIS A 306 -15.45 17.66 -4.26
N GLY A 307 -15.72 18.53 -3.28
CA GLY A 307 -16.87 18.42 -2.39
C GLY A 307 -16.74 17.25 -1.41
N ASN A 308 -17.88 16.70 -1.00
CA ASN A 308 -17.94 15.70 0.07
C ASN A 308 -17.26 14.37 -0.28
N ARG A 309 -17.04 14.07 -1.57
CA ARG A 309 -16.31 12.86 -2.00
C ARG A 309 -14.79 13.01 -1.93
N SER A 310 -14.28 14.24 -1.86
CA SER A 310 -12.83 14.45 -1.71
C SER A 310 -12.31 13.95 -0.35
N SER A 311 -11.00 13.72 -0.25
CA SER A 311 -10.33 13.41 1.02
C SER A 311 -10.08 14.64 1.92
N GLY A 312 -10.71 15.79 1.63
CA GLY A 312 -10.51 17.03 2.38
C GLY A 312 -10.88 16.94 3.86
N TRP A 313 -11.88 16.11 4.21
CA TRP A 313 -12.26 15.84 5.60
C TRP A 313 -11.12 15.18 6.39
N LEU A 314 -10.38 14.27 5.75
CA LEU A 314 -9.29 13.52 6.35
C LEU A 314 -8.02 14.39 6.44
N TYR A 315 -7.62 14.99 5.32
CA TYR A 315 -6.40 15.80 5.26
C TYR A 315 -6.50 17.08 6.11
N GLY A 316 -7.70 17.64 6.26
CA GLY A 316 -7.98 18.74 7.18
C GLY A 316 -7.70 18.34 8.62
N ALA A 317 -8.27 17.22 9.07
CA ALA A 317 -8.07 16.71 10.44
C ALA A 317 -6.61 16.29 10.70
N MET A 318 -5.94 15.66 9.73
CA MET A 318 -4.50 15.36 9.83
C MET A 318 -3.68 16.64 10.03
N ALA A 319 -3.98 17.70 9.28
CA ALA A 319 -3.27 18.97 9.42
C ALA A 319 -3.53 19.65 10.77
N GLU A 320 -4.68 19.41 11.41
CA GLU A 320 -4.96 19.89 12.76
C GLU A 320 -4.20 19.08 13.82
N GLU A 321 -4.31 17.75 13.80
CA GLU A 321 -3.66 16.88 14.80
C GLU A 321 -2.13 16.85 14.66
N TRP A 322 -1.58 17.06 13.46
CA TRP A 322 -0.13 17.04 13.20
C TRP A 322 0.51 18.44 13.18
N ALA A 323 -0.27 19.51 13.40
CA ALA A 323 0.25 20.88 13.51
C ALA A 323 1.36 21.06 14.57
N PRO A 324 1.38 20.34 15.71
CA PRO A 324 2.48 20.44 16.67
C PRO A 324 3.84 20.02 16.10
N TRP A 325 3.88 19.18 15.05
CA TRP A 325 5.11 18.65 14.47
C TRP A 325 5.49 19.28 13.14
N LEU A 326 4.51 19.82 12.40
CA LEU A 326 4.70 20.24 11.02
C LEU A 326 4.57 21.77 10.87
N PRO A 327 5.48 22.42 10.14
CA PRO A 327 5.38 23.85 9.87
C PRO A 327 4.26 24.14 8.86
N GLU A 328 3.73 25.37 8.85
CA GLU A 328 2.58 25.74 8.00
C GLU A 328 2.76 25.44 6.50
N PRO A 329 3.94 25.63 5.86
CA PRO A 329 4.13 25.22 4.47
C PRO A 329 3.91 23.72 4.23
N ALA A 330 4.28 22.87 5.18
CA ALA A 330 4.03 21.43 5.12
C ALA A 330 2.54 21.12 5.34
N LEU A 331 1.89 21.79 6.30
CA LEU A 331 0.45 21.66 6.53
C LEU A 331 -0.37 22.05 5.29
N LYS A 332 0.09 23.03 4.50
CA LYS A 332 -0.57 23.44 3.25
C LYS A 332 -0.60 22.33 2.20
N THR A 333 0.53 21.66 1.94
CA THR A 333 0.56 20.55 0.97
C THR A 333 -0.10 19.30 1.51
N LEU A 334 -0.03 19.08 2.84
CA LEU A 334 -0.76 18.02 3.52
C LEU A 334 -2.27 18.16 3.29
N ARG A 335 -2.85 19.36 3.51
CA ARG A 335 -4.28 19.63 3.22
C ARG A 335 -4.64 19.45 1.74
N TYR A 336 -3.70 19.70 0.83
CA TYR A 336 -3.92 19.59 -0.61
C TYR A 336 -3.96 18.14 -1.11
N GLY A 337 -3.04 17.28 -0.65
CA GLY A 337 -2.89 15.93 -1.22
C GLY A 337 -2.31 14.87 -0.29
N GLY A 338 -2.19 15.14 1.01
CA GLY A 338 -1.67 14.14 1.96
C GLY A 338 -0.15 13.98 1.97
N PHE A 339 0.61 14.87 1.31
CA PHE A 339 2.08 14.81 1.22
C PHE A 339 2.73 16.14 1.58
N TYR A 340 3.98 16.12 2.03
CA TYR A 340 4.69 17.33 2.44
C TYR A 340 6.21 17.14 2.52
N THR A 341 6.94 18.25 2.74
CA THR A 341 8.38 18.22 3.03
C THR A 341 8.73 19.15 4.18
N VAL A 342 9.73 18.77 4.98
CA VAL A 342 10.30 19.57 6.07
C VAL A 342 11.83 19.44 6.05
N GLU A 343 12.54 20.53 6.33
CA GLU A 343 13.97 20.45 6.67
C GLU A 343 14.07 20.02 8.14
N ILE A 344 14.53 18.79 8.39
CA ILE A 344 14.63 18.24 9.76
C ILE A 344 15.71 19.00 10.54
N GLN A 345 16.83 19.25 9.86
CA GLN A 345 18.00 19.93 10.37
C GLN A 345 18.85 20.40 9.18
N PRO A 346 19.80 21.34 9.38
CA PRO A 346 20.65 21.82 8.29
C PRO A 346 21.25 20.70 7.44
N GLY A 347 20.93 20.71 6.14
CA GLY A 347 21.43 19.74 5.18
C GLY A 347 20.69 18.38 5.16
N LEU A 348 19.59 18.22 5.90
CA LEU A 348 18.73 17.03 5.83
C LEU A 348 17.25 17.41 5.73
N ARG A 349 16.60 16.95 4.67
CA ARG A 349 15.18 17.13 4.39
C ARG A 349 14.44 15.80 4.44
N VAL A 350 13.23 15.81 4.99
CA VAL A 350 12.26 14.71 4.83
C VAL A 350 11.24 15.07 3.78
N VAL A 351 10.87 14.10 2.97
CA VAL A 351 9.74 14.15 2.04
C VAL A 351 8.78 13.02 2.40
N SER A 352 7.58 13.37 2.84
CA SER A 352 6.50 12.44 3.13
C SER A 352 5.58 12.37 1.92
N LEU A 353 5.50 11.19 1.30
CA LEU A 353 4.68 10.92 0.12
C LEU A 353 3.36 10.25 0.51
N ASN A 354 2.29 10.65 -0.16
CA ASN A 354 1.03 9.93 -0.14
C ASN A 354 1.07 8.82 -1.19
N MET A 355 1.38 7.61 -0.74
CA MET A 355 1.53 6.46 -1.64
C MET A 355 0.20 5.92 -2.16
N ASN A 356 -0.95 6.39 -1.64
CA ASN A 356 -2.27 6.01 -2.16
C ASN A 356 -2.50 6.50 -3.61
N PHE A 357 -1.75 7.50 -4.06
CA PHE A 357 -1.76 7.95 -5.46
C PHE A 357 -0.98 7.03 -6.41
N CYS A 358 -0.33 5.99 -5.89
CA CYS A 358 0.29 4.93 -6.67
C CYS A 358 -0.42 3.57 -6.50
N ALA A 359 -1.30 3.43 -5.51
CA ALA A 359 -1.90 2.17 -5.10
C ALA A 359 -2.76 1.55 -6.22
N ARG A 360 -2.71 0.23 -6.36
CA ARG A 360 -3.54 -0.50 -7.34
C ARG A 360 -4.99 -0.60 -6.86
N GLU A 361 -5.18 -0.51 -5.55
CA GLU A 361 -6.42 -0.64 -4.80
C GLU A 361 -7.22 0.68 -4.79
N ASN A 362 -6.57 1.82 -5.08
CA ASN A 362 -7.24 3.11 -5.18
C ASN A 362 -8.01 3.21 -6.50
N PHE A 363 -9.29 2.83 -6.44
CA PHE A 363 -10.18 2.77 -7.60
C PHE A 363 -10.41 4.13 -8.28
N TRP A 364 -10.15 5.26 -7.61
CA TRP A 364 -10.22 6.59 -8.22
C TRP A 364 -9.18 6.82 -9.32
N LEU A 365 -8.09 6.04 -9.32
CA LEU A 365 -7.05 6.12 -10.34
C LEU A 365 -7.52 5.58 -11.70
N MET A 366 -8.67 4.88 -11.77
CA MET A 366 -9.32 4.57 -13.04
C MET A 366 -9.75 5.84 -13.80
N VAL A 367 -10.11 6.91 -13.08
CA VAL A 367 -10.52 8.19 -13.68
C VAL A 367 -9.33 8.88 -14.32
N ASN A 368 -8.23 9.00 -13.58
CA ASN A 368 -6.96 9.47 -14.13
C ASN A 368 -5.81 9.06 -13.20
N SER A 369 -4.92 8.21 -13.71
CA SER A 369 -3.73 7.72 -13.00
C SER A 369 -2.44 8.51 -13.32
N THR A 370 -2.53 9.58 -14.12
CA THR A 370 -1.37 10.38 -14.54
C THR A 370 -0.96 11.32 -13.41
N ASP A 371 0.20 11.05 -12.81
CA ASP A 371 0.78 11.76 -11.66
C ASP A 371 -0.26 12.44 -10.74
N PRO A 372 -1.10 11.67 -10.02
CA PRO A 372 -2.19 12.25 -9.26
C PRO A 372 -1.66 13.28 -8.25
N ALA A 373 -2.34 14.42 -8.17
CA ALA A 373 -1.91 15.61 -7.42
C ALA A 373 -0.59 16.26 -7.87
N ASN A 374 -0.03 15.87 -9.02
CA ASN A 374 1.31 16.24 -9.49
C ASN A 374 2.41 15.89 -8.48
N GLN A 375 2.23 14.80 -7.71
CA GLN A 375 3.08 14.46 -6.59
C GLN A 375 4.52 14.11 -7.02
N LEU A 376 4.71 13.34 -8.09
CA LEU A 376 6.05 12.99 -8.58
C LEU A 376 6.74 14.19 -9.22
N GLN A 377 6.01 15.04 -9.97
CA GLN A 377 6.59 16.27 -10.49
C GLN A 377 6.99 17.23 -9.36
N TRP A 378 6.19 17.31 -8.30
CA TRP A 378 6.54 18.04 -7.08
C TRP A 378 7.79 17.45 -6.41
N LEU A 379 7.88 16.13 -6.27
CA LEU A 379 9.06 15.45 -5.72
C LEU A 379 10.33 15.79 -6.53
N VAL A 380 10.25 15.78 -7.86
CA VAL A 380 11.36 16.17 -8.73
C VAL A 380 11.87 17.57 -8.42
N HIS A 381 10.98 18.55 -8.19
CA HIS A 381 11.39 19.90 -7.82
C HIS A 381 12.06 19.94 -6.45
N ILE A 382 11.51 19.24 -5.45
CA ILE A 382 12.12 19.19 -4.11
C ILE A 382 13.52 18.56 -4.15
N LEU A 383 13.70 17.47 -4.91
CA LEU A 383 14.99 16.80 -5.03
C LEU A 383 16.00 17.65 -5.81
N GLN A 384 15.57 18.36 -6.85
CA GLN A 384 16.43 19.29 -7.57
C GLN A 384 16.90 20.45 -6.67
N ASP A 385 15.97 21.09 -5.96
CA ASP A 385 16.28 22.16 -5.01
C ASP A 385 17.24 21.68 -3.90
N SER A 386 17.06 20.43 -3.45
CA SER A 386 17.91 19.81 -2.43
C SER A 386 19.32 19.54 -2.97
N GLU A 387 19.43 19.02 -4.20
CA GLU A 387 20.71 18.79 -4.89
C GLU A 387 21.50 20.10 -5.05
N GLU A 388 20.82 21.18 -5.46
CA GLU A 388 21.43 22.51 -5.63
C GLU A 388 21.93 23.12 -4.30
N LYS A 389 21.23 22.85 -3.20
CA LYS A 389 21.64 23.28 -1.85
C LYS A 389 22.63 22.33 -1.18
N GLY A 390 22.92 21.17 -1.77
CA GLY A 390 23.71 20.11 -1.17
C GLY A 390 23.03 19.45 0.05
N GLU A 391 21.71 19.54 0.15
CA GLU A 391 20.90 18.82 1.14
C GLU A 391 20.85 17.32 0.80
N LYS A 392 20.71 16.48 1.82
CA LYS A 392 20.32 15.08 1.67
C LYS A 392 18.83 14.92 1.95
N VAL A 393 18.22 13.90 1.37
CA VAL A 393 16.78 13.66 1.45
C VAL A 393 16.48 12.27 1.96
N HIS A 394 15.63 12.20 2.99
CA HIS A 394 14.93 10.99 3.40
C HIS A 394 13.52 11.03 2.81
N ILE A 395 13.10 9.95 2.15
CA ILE A 395 11.73 9.77 1.67
C ILE A 395 11.02 8.80 2.62
N ILE A 396 9.85 9.20 3.10
CA ILE A 396 8.95 8.34 3.86
C ILE A 396 7.62 8.21 3.11
N GLY A 397 6.99 7.04 3.19
CA GLY A 397 5.69 6.77 2.62
C GLY A 397 5.12 5.47 3.18
N HIS A 398 3.88 5.13 2.85
CA HIS A 398 3.28 3.90 3.36
C HIS A 398 3.56 2.69 2.46
N ILE A 399 2.91 2.62 1.28
CA ILE A 399 3.05 1.52 0.32
C ILE A 399 4.42 1.56 -0.34
N PRO A 400 5.21 0.46 -0.35
CA PRO A 400 6.52 0.46 -0.98
C PRO A 400 6.44 0.56 -2.52
N PRO A 401 7.38 1.26 -3.18
CA PRO A 401 7.28 1.61 -4.60
C PRO A 401 7.14 0.43 -5.58
N GLY A 402 7.69 -0.74 -5.24
CA GLY A 402 7.56 -1.95 -6.04
C GLY A 402 6.12 -2.51 -6.11
N LEU A 403 5.22 -2.09 -5.22
CA LEU A 403 3.81 -2.50 -5.21
C LEU A 403 2.88 -1.53 -5.98
N CYS A 404 3.37 -0.34 -6.32
CA CYS A 404 2.62 0.68 -7.04
C CYS A 404 2.19 0.26 -8.47
N LEU A 405 1.30 1.06 -9.07
CA LEU A 405 0.97 1.03 -10.50
C LEU A 405 2.22 1.18 -11.37
N GLY A 406 2.23 0.48 -12.50
CA GLY A 406 3.38 0.36 -13.42
C GLY A 406 4.05 1.69 -13.74
N SER A 407 3.31 2.63 -14.32
CA SER A 407 3.88 3.94 -14.71
C SER A 407 4.34 4.76 -13.51
N TRP A 408 3.61 4.75 -12.40
CA TRP A 408 4.02 5.49 -11.20
C TRP A 408 5.33 4.91 -10.65
N SER A 409 5.39 3.59 -10.47
CA SER A 409 6.57 2.86 -9.99
C SER A 409 7.79 3.12 -10.88
N TRP A 410 7.60 3.11 -12.21
CA TRP A 410 8.66 3.37 -13.18
C TRP A 410 9.21 4.81 -13.07
N ASN A 411 8.31 5.80 -12.97
CA ASN A 411 8.71 7.20 -12.82
C ASN A 411 9.41 7.45 -11.47
N TYR A 412 8.91 6.87 -10.38
CA TYR A 412 9.59 6.94 -9.09
C TYR A 412 10.99 6.33 -9.15
N TYR A 413 11.12 5.15 -9.76
CA TYR A 413 12.41 4.48 -9.96
C TYR A 413 13.39 5.34 -10.79
N HIS A 414 12.89 6.02 -11.82
CA HIS A 414 13.65 6.96 -12.65
C HIS A 414 14.12 8.20 -11.85
N ILE A 415 13.26 8.73 -10.98
CA ILE A 415 13.59 9.84 -10.08
C ILE A 415 14.70 9.43 -9.11
N ILE A 416 14.57 8.26 -8.46
CA ILE A 416 15.61 7.75 -7.53
C ILE A 416 16.94 7.57 -8.26
N ASN A 417 16.91 7.05 -9.48
CA ASN A 417 18.10 6.93 -10.31
C ASN A 417 18.75 8.28 -10.62
N ARG A 418 17.96 9.31 -10.97
CA ARG A 418 18.49 10.65 -11.23
C ARG A 418 19.13 11.28 -9.99
N TYR A 419 18.52 11.08 -8.82
CA TYR A 419 18.90 11.75 -7.56
C TYR A 419 19.58 10.82 -6.56
N GLU A 420 20.26 9.77 -7.02
CA GLU A 420 20.90 8.75 -6.15
C GLU A 420 21.96 9.32 -5.19
N SER A 421 22.54 10.50 -5.49
CA SER A 421 23.48 11.19 -4.59
C SER A 421 22.79 12.10 -3.57
N THR A 422 21.50 12.39 -3.75
CA THR A 422 20.70 13.31 -2.94
C THR A 422 19.78 12.54 -2.00
N VAL A 423 19.15 11.46 -2.46
CA VAL A 423 18.30 10.58 -1.64
C VAL A 423 19.17 9.60 -0.86
N THR A 424 19.17 9.69 0.47
CA THR A 424 20.02 8.89 1.37
C THR A 424 19.25 7.99 2.31
N GLY A 425 17.91 8.02 2.24
CA GLY A 425 17.06 7.10 2.98
C GLY A 425 15.68 7.01 2.35
N GLN A 426 15.12 5.80 2.34
CA GLN A 426 13.78 5.52 1.85
C GLN A 426 13.13 4.55 2.84
N PHE A 427 11.97 4.91 3.39
CA PHE A 427 11.36 4.18 4.51
C PHE A 427 9.85 4.01 4.30
N PHE A 428 9.40 2.76 4.34
CA PHE A 428 8.02 2.34 4.04
C PHE A 428 7.50 1.31 5.06
N GLY A 429 6.20 1.02 4.99
CA GLY A 429 5.50 0.03 5.81
C GLY A 429 4.59 -0.85 4.95
N HIS A 430 3.31 -0.96 5.32
CA HIS A 430 2.22 -1.59 4.55
C HIS A 430 2.27 -3.13 4.47
N THR A 431 3.44 -3.73 4.23
CA THR A 431 3.54 -5.20 4.07
C THR A 431 3.45 -5.95 5.39
N HIS A 432 3.52 -5.21 6.51
CA HIS A 432 3.56 -5.68 7.90
C HIS A 432 4.79 -6.53 8.26
N LEU A 433 5.66 -6.80 7.30
CA LEU A 433 6.76 -7.74 7.38
C LEU A 433 8.09 -6.99 7.31
N ASP A 434 9.14 -7.58 7.88
CA ASP A 434 10.46 -6.96 7.91
C ASP A 434 11.21 -7.26 6.60
N GLU A 435 11.23 -6.27 5.70
CA GLU A 435 11.67 -6.41 4.31
C GLU A 435 12.43 -5.18 3.80
N PHE A 436 12.82 -5.21 2.53
CA PHE A 436 13.40 -4.08 1.81
C PHE A 436 13.19 -4.23 0.31
N GLN A 437 13.39 -3.17 -0.46
CA GLN A 437 13.41 -3.19 -1.93
C GLN A 437 14.67 -2.53 -2.47
N MET A 438 15.33 -3.20 -3.41
CA MET A 438 16.54 -2.69 -4.06
C MET A 438 16.22 -1.84 -5.28
N PHE A 439 17.04 -0.81 -5.46
CA PHE A 439 17.09 0.01 -6.67
C PHE A 439 18.46 -0.17 -7.33
N TYR A 440 18.44 -0.35 -8.64
CA TYR A 440 19.60 -0.50 -9.51
C TYR A 440 19.63 0.58 -10.59
N ASP A 441 20.81 0.80 -11.17
CA ASP A 441 20.99 1.73 -12.28
C ASP A 441 20.11 1.35 -13.47
N GLU A 442 19.42 2.31 -14.09
CA GLU A 442 18.51 2.00 -15.20
C GLU A 442 19.20 1.48 -16.48
N GLU A 443 20.48 1.84 -16.69
CA GLU A 443 21.20 1.51 -17.92
C GLU A 443 21.54 0.01 -17.99
N THR A 444 22.05 -0.55 -16.89
CA THR A 444 22.54 -1.93 -16.87
C THR A 444 21.79 -2.82 -15.88
N MET A 445 21.08 -2.23 -14.91
CA MET A 445 20.40 -2.94 -13.82
C MET A 445 21.37 -3.82 -13.00
N THR A 446 22.63 -3.38 -12.83
CA THR A 446 23.67 -4.17 -12.14
C THR A 446 24.25 -3.51 -10.90
N ARG A 447 24.28 -2.18 -10.86
CA ARG A 447 24.83 -1.40 -9.74
C ARG A 447 23.69 -0.95 -8.85
N ALA A 448 23.71 -1.38 -7.60
CA ALA A 448 22.77 -0.91 -6.60
C ALA A 448 22.94 0.60 -6.35
N VAL A 449 21.85 1.35 -6.45
CA VAL A 449 21.79 2.82 -6.29
C VAL A 449 21.02 3.24 -5.03
N GLY A 450 20.20 2.36 -4.48
CA GLY A 450 19.38 2.67 -3.31
C GLY A 450 18.75 1.44 -2.67
N VAL A 451 18.34 1.60 -1.41
CA VAL A 451 17.55 0.63 -0.65
C VAL A 451 16.34 1.36 -0.08
N ALA A 452 15.16 0.80 -0.27
CA ALA A 452 13.96 1.18 0.46
C ALA A 452 13.73 0.17 1.58
N PHE A 453 13.81 0.62 2.83
CA PHE A 453 13.53 -0.24 3.97
C PHE A 453 12.03 -0.32 4.20
N VAL A 454 11.51 -1.53 4.35
CA VAL A 454 10.10 -1.79 4.66
C VAL A 454 10.05 -2.32 6.09
N ALA A 455 9.64 -1.49 7.02
CA ALA A 455 9.63 -1.87 8.43
C ALA A 455 8.41 -2.77 8.73
N PRO A 456 8.55 -3.72 9.67
CA PRO A 456 7.42 -4.55 10.06
C PRO A 456 6.40 -3.76 10.88
N SER A 457 5.17 -4.26 10.90
CA SER A 457 4.06 -3.58 11.55
C SER A 457 4.14 -3.57 13.07
N VAL A 458 3.46 -2.60 13.67
CA VAL A 458 3.07 -2.66 15.08
C VAL A 458 2.00 -3.72 15.29
N THR A 459 1.03 -3.86 14.39
CA THR A 459 -0.07 -4.84 14.52
C THR A 459 0.38 -6.31 14.49
N THR A 460 -0.49 -7.18 15.01
CA THR A 460 -0.39 -8.65 14.85
C THR A 460 -0.87 -9.15 13.50
N TYR A 461 -1.61 -8.32 12.75
CA TYR A 461 -2.24 -8.73 11.50
C TYR A 461 -1.18 -9.05 10.43
N VAL A 462 -1.08 -10.26 9.86
CA VAL A 462 -1.71 -11.50 10.30
C VAL A 462 -0.67 -12.42 10.92
N ASN A 463 -0.99 -12.95 12.11
CA ASN A 463 -0.17 -13.97 12.77
C ASN A 463 1.29 -13.53 12.95
N LEU A 464 1.51 -12.35 13.53
CA LEU A 464 2.84 -11.82 13.85
C LEU A 464 2.94 -11.42 15.33
N ASN A 465 4.17 -11.29 15.85
CA ASN A 465 4.36 -10.49 17.06
C ASN A 465 4.12 -9.01 16.74
N PRO A 466 3.65 -8.18 17.68
CA PRO A 466 3.80 -6.73 17.57
C PRO A 466 5.26 -6.32 17.51
N GLY A 467 5.62 -5.28 16.75
CA GLY A 467 7.00 -4.78 16.70
C GLY A 467 7.15 -3.33 16.24
N TYR A 468 8.34 -2.77 16.46
CA TYR A 468 8.73 -1.46 15.94
C TYR A 468 10.22 -1.46 15.59
N ARG A 469 10.65 -0.39 14.91
CA ARG A 469 11.98 -0.28 14.33
C ARG A 469 12.69 0.98 14.81
N VAL A 470 14.00 0.89 14.98
CA VAL A 470 14.89 2.04 15.21
C VAL A 470 15.95 2.04 14.12
N TYR A 471 16.14 3.18 13.45
CA TYR A 471 17.23 3.38 12.51
C TYR A 471 18.36 4.17 13.16
N ILE A 472 19.59 3.73 12.90
CA ILE A 472 20.80 4.45 13.24
C ILE A 472 21.28 5.12 11.97
N VAL A 473 21.30 6.46 11.95
CA VAL A 473 21.60 7.27 10.77
C VAL A 473 22.87 8.07 11.00
N ASP A 474 23.65 8.30 9.94
CA ASP A 474 24.79 9.19 9.98
C ASP A 474 24.37 10.61 10.40
N GLY A 475 24.94 11.11 11.50
CA GLY A 475 24.38 12.22 12.26
C GLY A 475 24.67 13.59 11.67
N ASN A 476 24.50 14.63 12.49
CA ASN A 476 24.61 16.01 12.06
C ASN A 476 26.04 16.56 12.15
N TYR A 477 26.73 16.59 11.01
CA TYR A 477 28.03 17.23 10.87
C TYR A 477 28.32 17.55 9.40
N LYS A 478 29.31 18.42 9.17
CA LYS A 478 29.73 18.82 7.82
C LYS A 478 30.25 17.62 7.02
N GLY A 479 29.63 17.35 5.87
CA GLY A 479 29.99 16.23 5.01
C GLY A 479 29.40 14.88 5.44
N SER A 480 28.45 14.88 6.39
CA SER A 480 27.67 13.68 6.72
C SER A 480 26.99 13.09 5.49
N SER A 481 27.02 11.77 5.39
CA SER A 481 26.33 11.03 4.33
C SER A 481 24.82 11.02 4.52
N ARG A 482 24.34 11.19 5.76
CA ARG A 482 22.93 11.00 6.16
C ARG A 482 22.36 9.63 5.74
N LEU A 483 23.20 8.62 5.54
CA LEU A 483 22.77 7.26 5.21
C LEU A 483 22.38 6.49 6.48
N VAL A 484 21.56 5.46 6.31
CA VAL A 484 21.33 4.45 7.35
C VAL A 484 22.63 3.67 7.56
N LEU A 485 23.07 3.58 8.82
CA LEU A 485 24.27 2.87 9.26
C LEU A 485 23.93 1.50 9.85
N ASP A 486 22.78 1.38 10.53
CA ASP A 486 22.25 0.15 11.08
C ASP A 486 20.75 0.29 11.37
N HIS A 487 20.09 -0.81 11.71
CA HIS A 487 18.76 -0.77 12.30
C HIS A 487 18.49 -1.91 13.29
N GLU A 488 17.57 -1.64 14.20
CA GLU A 488 17.20 -2.50 15.33
C GLU A 488 15.69 -2.75 15.29
N THR A 489 15.27 -4.00 15.39
CA THR A 489 13.84 -4.35 15.45
C THR A 489 13.51 -4.87 16.85
N TYR A 490 12.48 -4.30 17.46
CA TYR A 490 11.98 -4.66 18.79
C TYR A 490 10.62 -5.33 18.65
N ILE A 491 10.32 -6.30 19.51
CA ILE A 491 9.06 -7.04 19.48
C ILE A 491 8.46 -7.22 20.86
N LEU A 492 7.14 -7.45 20.89
CA LEU A 492 6.43 -8.01 22.03
C LEU A 492 6.15 -9.49 21.78
N ASN A 493 6.77 -10.39 22.54
CA ASN A 493 6.53 -11.81 22.37
C ASN A 493 5.18 -12.22 22.99
N LEU A 494 4.14 -12.35 22.15
CA LEU A 494 2.79 -12.69 22.61
C LEU A 494 2.70 -14.05 23.29
N THR A 495 3.57 -14.99 22.93
CA THR A 495 3.65 -16.29 23.62
C THR A 495 4.02 -16.11 25.08
N GLU A 496 4.84 -15.12 25.43
CA GLU A 496 5.30 -14.88 26.80
C GLU A 496 4.30 -14.07 27.63
N VAL A 497 3.69 -13.05 27.03
CA VAL A 497 2.80 -12.13 27.75
C VAL A 497 1.36 -12.64 27.88
N ASN A 498 0.99 -13.66 27.09
CA ASN A 498 -0.32 -14.32 27.13
C ASN A 498 -0.25 -15.79 27.62
N ARG A 499 0.77 -16.17 28.42
CA ARG A 499 0.89 -17.55 28.93
C ARG A 499 -0.30 -17.96 29.80
N PRO A 500 -0.65 -19.26 29.87
CA PRO A 500 -1.81 -19.71 30.63
C PRO A 500 -1.80 -19.32 32.11
N GLU A 501 -0.62 -19.25 32.73
CA GLU A 501 -0.44 -18.89 34.14
C GLU A 501 -0.81 -17.43 34.45
N VAL A 502 -0.91 -16.59 33.42
CA VAL A 502 -1.34 -15.18 33.50
C VAL A 502 -2.74 -14.95 32.90
N LEU A 503 -3.46 -16.01 32.47
CA LEU A 503 -4.85 -15.89 32.03
C LEU A 503 -5.74 -15.44 33.20
N GLY A 504 -6.30 -14.24 33.09
CA GLY A 504 -7.10 -13.60 34.14
C GLY A 504 -6.33 -12.60 35.02
N ASN A 505 -5.00 -12.62 34.98
CA ASN A 505 -4.12 -11.63 35.63
C ASN A 505 -3.03 -11.17 34.64
N PRO A 506 -3.36 -10.23 33.73
CA PRO A 506 -2.43 -9.79 32.69
C PRO A 506 -1.13 -9.25 33.27
N VAL A 507 0.00 -9.55 32.61
CA VAL A 507 1.31 -8.94 32.87
C VAL A 507 1.15 -7.43 32.82
N GLN A 508 1.46 -6.70 33.89
CA GLN A 508 1.12 -5.27 33.99
C GLN A 508 2.03 -4.35 33.16
N ASP A 509 3.31 -4.72 32.96
CA ASP A 509 4.29 -3.97 32.16
C ASP A 509 5.05 -4.97 31.27
N PRO A 510 4.48 -5.33 30.10
CA PRO A 510 5.07 -6.35 29.26
C PRO A 510 6.34 -5.79 28.60
N LYS A 511 7.43 -6.56 28.69
CA LYS A 511 8.74 -6.14 28.19
C LYS A 511 8.81 -6.28 26.67
N TRP A 512 9.13 -5.19 25.99
CA TRP A 512 9.53 -5.20 24.58
C TRP A 512 11.02 -5.52 24.49
N THR A 513 11.37 -6.45 23.62
CA THR A 513 12.74 -6.97 23.52
C THR A 513 13.31 -6.75 22.14
N LEU A 514 14.60 -6.38 22.08
CA LEU A 514 15.37 -6.36 20.83
C LEU A 514 15.36 -7.77 20.22
N LEU A 515 14.78 -7.90 19.03
CA LEU A 515 14.81 -9.14 18.25
C LEU A 515 16.17 -9.29 17.57
N TYR A 516 16.64 -8.23 16.91
CA TYR A 516 17.96 -8.23 16.26
C TYR A 516 18.43 -6.82 15.91
N ARG A 517 19.74 -6.71 15.69
CA ARG A 517 20.42 -5.62 15.00
C ARG A 517 20.91 -6.12 13.64
N ALA A 518 20.70 -5.36 12.57
CA ALA A 518 20.82 -5.87 11.21
C ALA A 518 22.25 -6.21 10.81
N THR A 519 23.21 -5.32 11.06
CA THR A 519 24.64 -5.59 10.72
C THR A 519 25.17 -6.83 11.43
N GLU A 520 24.82 -7.01 12.72
CA GLU A 520 25.20 -8.19 13.51
C GLU A 520 24.49 -9.46 13.00
N ALA A 521 23.18 -9.37 12.72
CA ALA A 521 22.41 -10.53 12.32
C ALA A 521 22.85 -11.11 10.97
N TYR A 522 23.23 -10.24 10.03
CA TYR A 522 23.61 -10.64 8.68
C TYR A 522 25.12 -10.61 8.41
N GLY A 523 25.92 -10.14 9.37
CA GLY A 523 27.38 -10.02 9.21
C GLY A 523 27.78 -8.97 8.17
N LEU A 524 27.01 -7.87 8.07
CA LEU A 524 27.24 -6.82 7.09
C LEU A 524 28.18 -5.73 7.64
N PRO A 525 29.14 -5.23 6.84
CA PRO A 525 30.03 -4.16 7.27
C PRO A 525 29.31 -2.79 7.30
N THR A 526 28.36 -2.57 6.40
CA THR A 526 27.51 -1.38 6.36
C THR A 526 26.10 -1.76 5.86
N MET A 527 25.20 -0.77 5.88
CA MET A 527 23.84 -0.88 5.32
C MET A 527 23.71 -0.17 3.97
N PHE A 528 24.83 0.09 3.28
CA PHE A 528 24.84 0.74 1.98
C PHE A 528 24.26 -0.17 0.89
N PRO A 529 23.78 0.40 -0.25
CA PRO A 529 23.16 -0.40 -1.32
C PRO A 529 24.03 -1.55 -1.82
N SER A 530 25.36 -1.39 -1.87
CA SER A 530 26.28 -2.45 -2.29
C SER A 530 26.32 -3.64 -1.34
N ASP A 531 26.25 -3.41 -0.02
CA ASP A 531 26.27 -4.49 0.98
C ASP A 531 24.93 -5.23 1.04
N TYR A 532 23.83 -4.52 0.80
CA TYR A 532 22.50 -5.11 0.63
C TYR A 532 22.37 -5.95 -0.66
N ASP A 533 22.99 -5.52 -1.76
CA ASP A 533 23.07 -6.36 -2.97
C ASP A 533 23.84 -7.66 -2.69
N LEU A 534 24.93 -7.59 -1.93
CA LEU A 534 25.67 -8.77 -1.50
C LEU A 534 24.84 -9.66 -0.56
N LEU A 535 24.03 -9.07 0.33
CA LEU A 535 23.09 -9.82 1.17
C LEU A 535 22.10 -10.62 0.32
N LEU A 536 21.53 -10.03 -0.74
CA LEU A 536 20.63 -10.74 -1.66
C LEU A 536 21.31 -11.92 -2.36
N ARG A 537 22.53 -11.72 -2.85
CA ARG A 537 23.34 -12.81 -3.42
C ARG A 537 23.65 -13.90 -2.40
N THR A 538 23.84 -13.52 -1.14
CA THR A 538 24.01 -14.46 -0.03
C THR A 538 22.73 -15.23 0.24
N PHE A 539 21.56 -14.59 0.23
CA PHE A 539 20.29 -15.30 0.37
C PHE A 539 20.09 -16.33 -0.74
N ILE A 540 20.44 -16.02 -2.00
CA ILE A 540 20.36 -16.96 -3.12
C ILE A 540 21.22 -18.21 -2.85
N SER A 541 22.47 -18.02 -2.44
CA SER A 541 23.47 -19.09 -2.33
C SER A 541 23.51 -19.80 -0.97
N ASN A 542 23.01 -19.17 0.10
CA ASN A 542 23.10 -19.68 1.46
C ASN A 542 21.72 -19.73 2.14
N ASP A 543 21.10 -20.91 2.09
CA ASP A 543 19.78 -21.15 2.68
C ASP A 543 19.72 -20.85 4.18
N ARG A 544 20.80 -21.08 4.94
CA ARG A 544 20.80 -20.84 6.39
C ARG A 544 20.61 -19.35 6.69
N VAL A 545 21.27 -18.49 5.94
CA VAL A 545 21.14 -17.03 6.08
C VAL A 545 19.75 -16.57 5.62
N PHE A 546 19.23 -17.15 4.53
CA PHE A 546 17.85 -16.89 4.10
C PHE A 546 16.80 -17.32 5.13
N GLN A 547 16.93 -18.50 5.75
CA GLN A 547 16.00 -18.93 6.81
C GLN A 547 16.07 -18.04 8.04
N LYS A 548 17.26 -17.51 8.38
CA LYS A 548 17.39 -16.51 9.44
C LYS A 548 16.65 -15.22 9.05
N PHE A 549 16.81 -14.74 7.83
CA PHE A 549 16.02 -13.61 7.32
C PHE A 549 14.52 -13.90 7.38
N TRP A 550 14.07 -15.08 6.94
CA TRP A 550 12.66 -15.48 6.96
C TRP A 550 12.06 -15.45 8.36
N TYR A 551 12.79 -15.91 9.39
CA TYR A 551 12.35 -15.82 10.78
C TYR A 551 12.23 -14.37 11.27
N LEU A 552 13.22 -13.52 10.94
CA LEU A 552 13.22 -12.11 11.30
C LEU A 552 12.12 -11.32 10.57
N ARG A 553 11.87 -11.65 9.29
CA ARG A 553 10.78 -11.12 8.45
C ARG A 553 9.42 -11.20 9.12
N HIS A 554 9.17 -12.27 9.88
CA HIS A 554 7.92 -12.49 10.61
C HIS A 554 8.00 -12.09 12.09
N LYS A 555 8.88 -11.13 12.43
CA LYS A 555 9.04 -10.63 13.80
C LYS A 555 9.30 -11.76 14.82
N GLY A 556 10.07 -12.77 14.41
CA GLY A 556 10.45 -13.90 15.24
C GLY A 556 9.31 -14.88 15.56
N HIS A 557 8.21 -14.85 14.80
CA HIS A 557 7.08 -15.76 14.96
C HIS A 557 6.83 -16.57 13.68
N GLY A 558 6.49 -17.85 13.84
CA GLY A 558 6.31 -18.80 12.74
C GLY A 558 7.41 -19.87 12.66
N SER A 559 7.00 -21.08 12.31
CA SER A 559 7.89 -22.26 12.21
C SER A 559 7.97 -22.83 10.79
N GLU A 560 7.30 -22.18 9.82
CA GLU A 560 7.27 -22.66 8.44
C GLU A 560 8.59 -22.36 7.74
N VAL A 561 9.09 -23.35 7.00
CA VAL A 561 10.34 -23.25 6.26
C VAL A 561 10.04 -22.79 4.84
N CYS A 562 10.56 -21.62 4.45
CA CYS A 562 10.35 -21.07 3.11
C CYS A 562 11.44 -21.56 2.14
N LYS A 563 11.08 -22.38 1.16
CA LYS A 563 12.00 -22.94 0.15
C LYS A 563 11.44 -22.76 -1.26
N GLU A 564 12.27 -23.02 -2.27
CA GLU A 564 11.88 -23.08 -3.68
C GLU A 564 11.04 -21.85 -4.10
N SER A 565 9.79 -22.05 -4.53
CA SER A 565 8.88 -21.00 -4.98
C SER A 565 8.68 -19.89 -3.94
N CYS A 566 8.56 -20.23 -2.65
CA CYS A 566 8.47 -19.25 -1.58
C CYS A 566 9.73 -18.38 -1.53
N LYS A 567 10.91 -19.01 -1.54
CA LYS A 567 12.19 -18.29 -1.51
C LYS A 567 12.35 -17.40 -2.74
N THR A 568 12.08 -17.93 -3.94
CA THR A 568 12.14 -17.16 -5.19
C THR A 568 11.21 -15.96 -5.16
N THR A 569 9.97 -16.13 -4.71
CA THR A 569 8.98 -15.05 -4.59
C THR A 569 9.50 -13.91 -3.73
N ILE A 570 10.04 -14.26 -2.55
CA ILE A 570 10.57 -13.27 -1.62
C ILE A 570 11.81 -12.57 -2.21
N LEU A 571 12.72 -13.31 -2.83
CA LEU A 571 13.89 -12.70 -3.47
C LEU A 571 13.51 -11.76 -4.62
N CYS A 572 12.50 -12.11 -5.41
CA CYS A 572 11.95 -11.24 -6.44
C CYS A 572 11.40 -9.94 -5.85
N PHE A 573 10.64 -10.01 -4.76
CA PHE A 573 10.17 -8.82 -4.05
C PHE A 573 11.33 -7.95 -3.56
N LEU A 574 12.32 -8.55 -2.89
CA LEU A 574 13.43 -7.79 -2.31
C LEU A 574 14.31 -7.13 -3.38
N GLN A 575 14.47 -7.74 -4.55
CA GLN A 575 15.25 -7.20 -5.66
C GLN A 575 14.50 -6.09 -6.43
N SER A 576 13.19 -5.93 -6.23
CA SER A 576 12.33 -5.13 -7.12
C SER A 576 11.81 -3.85 -6.46
N GLY A 577 12.56 -2.76 -6.60
CA GLY A 577 12.06 -1.39 -6.36
C GLY A 577 11.11 -0.88 -7.44
N ARG A 578 10.89 -1.65 -8.52
CA ARG A 578 10.02 -1.35 -9.66
C ARG A 578 9.02 -2.47 -9.89
N SER A 579 7.75 -2.13 -10.11
CA SER A 579 6.66 -3.12 -10.13
C SER A 579 6.71 -4.12 -11.30
N ASP A 580 7.24 -3.73 -12.45
CA ASP A 580 7.40 -4.62 -13.62
C ASP A 580 8.50 -5.66 -13.40
N GLN A 581 9.54 -5.34 -12.63
CA GLN A 581 10.59 -6.31 -12.27
C GLN A 581 10.01 -7.46 -11.45
N LEU A 582 9.10 -7.14 -10.51
CA LEU A 582 8.38 -8.14 -9.73
C LEU A 582 7.54 -9.05 -10.63
N GLU A 583 6.82 -8.47 -11.60
CA GLU A 583 5.99 -9.22 -12.55
C GLU A 583 6.83 -10.09 -13.51
N GLN A 584 8.02 -9.62 -13.90
CA GLN A 584 8.92 -10.34 -14.82
C GLN A 584 9.79 -11.39 -14.13
N CYS A 585 10.10 -11.23 -12.84
CA CYS A 585 10.92 -12.17 -12.07
C CYS A 585 10.26 -13.56 -12.00
N ASP A 586 8.92 -13.61 -11.94
CA ASP A 586 8.11 -14.83 -12.05
C ASP A 586 8.28 -15.56 -13.41
N LEU A 587 8.51 -14.80 -14.49
CA LEU A 587 8.70 -15.32 -15.85
C LEU A 587 10.12 -15.81 -16.09
N ILE A 588 11.12 -15.12 -15.54
CA ILE A 588 12.55 -15.42 -15.72
C ILE A 588 12.97 -16.68 -14.95
N HIS A 589 12.36 -16.94 -13.79
CA HIS A 589 12.66 -18.12 -12.96
C HIS A 589 11.77 -19.34 -13.21
N GLY A 590 10.91 -19.32 -14.24
CA GLY A 590 10.33 -20.54 -14.83
C GLY A 590 9.02 -21.07 -14.23
N PHE A 591 8.18 -20.23 -13.60
CA PHE A 591 6.95 -20.71 -12.92
C PHE A 591 5.62 -20.38 -13.62
N GLN A 592 5.65 -20.02 -14.91
CA GLN A 592 4.46 -19.86 -15.76
C GLN A 592 3.32 -18.99 -15.16
N GLY A 593 3.65 -17.94 -14.41
CA GLY A 593 2.66 -16.95 -13.94
C GLY A 593 1.72 -17.38 -12.81
N ASN A 594 1.97 -18.50 -12.12
CA ASN A 594 1.11 -18.97 -11.03
C ASN A 594 1.33 -18.28 -9.67
N MET A 595 2.42 -17.51 -9.47
CA MET A 595 2.83 -16.96 -8.16
C MET A 595 2.24 -15.58 -7.83
N VAL A 596 2.02 -14.70 -8.81
CA VAL A 596 1.32 -13.41 -8.63
C VAL A 596 -0.03 -13.55 -7.89
N ARG A 597 -0.70 -14.71 -7.98
CA ARG A 597 -1.99 -14.97 -7.32
C ARG A 597 -1.88 -15.27 -5.81
N ALA A 598 -0.69 -15.62 -5.31
CA ALA A 598 -0.46 -15.98 -3.90
C ALA A 598 -0.04 -14.77 -3.06
N LEU A 599 0.91 -13.94 -3.54
CA LEU A 599 1.28 -12.65 -2.90
C LEU A 599 0.09 -11.68 -2.83
N ARG A 600 -0.76 -11.67 -3.87
CA ARG A 600 -1.98 -10.84 -3.93
C ARG A 600 -3.11 -11.30 -3.01
N LYS A 601 -3.06 -12.54 -2.49
CA LYS A 601 -4.08 -13.05 -1.53
C LYS A 601 -3.78 -12.71 -0.08
N THR A 602 -2.55 -12.29 0.23
CA THR A 602 -2.10 -11.93 1.58
C THR A 602 -2.09 -10.42 1.85
N LEU A 603 -2.30 -9.59 0.82
CA LEU A 603 -2.26 -8.12 0.89
C LEU A 603 -3.64 -7.46 0.70
N CYS A 604 -4.72 -8.23 0.68
CA CYS A 604 -6.10 -7.71 0.71
C CYS A 604 -6.80 -8.10 2.01
#